data_AF-A0A7Z9I803-F1
#
_entry.id   AF-A0A7Z9I803-F1
#
_cell.length_a   1.000
_cell.length_b   1.000
_cell.length_c   1.000
_cell.angle_alpha   90.00
_cell.angle_beta   90.00
_cell.angle_gamma   90.00
#
_symmetry.space_group_name_H-M   'P 1'
#
loop_
_entity.id
_entity.type
_entity.pdbx_description
1 polymer ?
#
loop_
_entity_poly.entity_id
_entity_poly.type
_entity_poly.pdbx_seq_one_letter_code
_entity_poly.pdbx_strand_id
1 'polypeptide(L)'
;MSISGSAVSAEEPLLVTISKETTRITAPLKDNGYPDYVGALNAQLSKGITAENNLVVAIWNTIGTTGMSQNLVNPYFKHLQTSPPKKNAQYYQSYYQWFQETLLTEEKTSELTPREIDGLRQSLEKEHEDCMQQPWTAKKFPRMAQWLGINQRLLVNFASAANSRSQFYNPYVVESEYQNQPVPELIGLLLPAAQQTRGLARGLRLLANNQIAGGNLDKAIETSKAIHRLGRLSSRG
;
A
#
# COMPACT_ATOMS: atom_id res chain seq x y z
N MET A 1 -25.52 17.87 49.08
CA MET A 1 -25.86 16.44 48.87
C MET A 1 -25.48 16.11 47.43
N SER A 2 -24.21 15.87 47.13
CA SER A 2 -23.54 14.56 47.14
C SER A 2 -24.42 13.46 46.56
N ILE A 3 -24.35 13.28 45.23
CA ILE A 3 -24.74 12.03 44.59
C ILE A 3 -23.51 11.14 44.67
N SER A 4 -23.63 10.14 45.53
CA SER A 4 -22.66 9.10 45.81
C SER A 4 -22.32 8.32 44.54
N GLY A 5 -21.03 8.01 44.39
CA GLY A 5 -20.56 7.05 43.40
C GLY A 5 -21.26 5.71 43.59
N SER A 6 -21.81 5.20 42.50
CA SER A 6 -22.22 3.79 42.41
C SER A 6 -21.20 3.08 41.54
N ALA A 7 -20.70 1.97 42.08
CA ALA A 7 -19.64 1.17 41.52
C ALA A 7 -19.97 0.62 40.13
N VAL A 8 -18.92 0.46 39.33
CA VAL A 8 -18.91 -0.14 38.00
C VAL A 8 -19.65 -1.49 38.03
N SER A 9 -20.67 -1.60 37.17
CA SER A 9 -21.60 -2.72 37.03
C SER A 9 -20.91 -4.02 36.59
N ALA A 10 -21.46 -5.15 37.04
CA ALA A 10 -21.14 -6.49 36.60
C ALA A 10 -21.16 -6.63 35.06
N GLU A 11 -20.20 -7.38 34.51
CA GLU A 11 -20.10 -7.72 33.09
C GLU A 11 -21.43 -8.25 32.57
N GLU A 12 -22.00 -7.59 31.55
CA GLU A 12 -23.15 -8.14 30.84
C GLU A 12 -22.80 -9.52 30.26
N PRO A 13 -23.70 -10.50 30.35
CA PRO A 13 -23.44 -11.84 29.83
C PRO A 13 -23.22 -11.80 28.33
N LEU A 14 -22.24 -12.58 27.84
CA LEU A 14 -21.99 -12.74 26.41
C LEU A 14 -23.25 -13.22 25.69
N LEU A 15 -23.55 -12.61 24.53
CA LEU A 15 -24.70 -12.95 23.70
C LEU A 15 -24.56 -14.34 23.05
N VAL A 16 -23.33 -14.85 22.95
CA VAL A 16 -23.01 -16.14 22.35
C VAL A 16 -21.94 -16.82 23.19
N THR A 17 -22.10 -18.12 23.46
CA THR A 17 -21.06 -18.96 24.07
C THR A 17 -19.85 -19.02 23.15
N ILE A 18 -18.65 -18.78 23.64
CA ILE A 18 -17.42 -18.86 22.82
C ILE A 18 -16.91 -20.30 22.79
N SER A 19 -17.12 -20.99 21.67
CA SER A 19 -16.62 -22.34 21.42
C SER A 19 -16.41 -22.59 19.93
N LYS A 20 -15.82 -23.72 19.54
CA LYS A 20 -15.58 -24.05 18.12
C LYS A 20 -16.87 -24.28 17.34
N GLU A 21 -17.95 -24.61 18.04
CA GLU A 21 -19.29 -24.83 17.50
C GLU A 21 -19.96 -23.51 17.08
N THR A 22 -19.67 -22.42 17.80
CA THR A 22 -20.29 -21.10 17.57
C THR A 22 -19.37 -20.10 16.87
N THR A 23 -18.05 -20.26 16.99
CA THR A 23 -17.06 -19.43 16.31
C THR A 23 -15.77 -20.19 15.99
N ARG A 24 -15.17 -19.90 14.85
CA ARG A 24 -13.88 -20.51 14.48
C ARG A 24 -12.72 -20.01 15.33
N ILE A 25 -12.77 -18.77 15.80
CA ILE A 25 -11.72 -18.14 16.60
C ILE A 25 -12.22 -18.05 18.05
N THR A 26 -11.54 -18.77 18.95
CA THR A 26 -11.86 -18.81 20.38
C THR A 26 -10.83 -18.08 21.24
N ALA A 27 -9.71 -17.65 20.64
CA ALA A 27 -8.67 -16.85 21.26
C ALA A 27 -7.81 -16.15 20.16
N PRO A 28 -7.22 -14.98 20.43
CA PRO A 28 -7.34 -14.19 21.67
C PRO A 28 -8.76 -13.63 21.87
N LEU A 29 -9.07 -13.23 23.10
CA LEU A 29 -10.30 -12.53 23.46
C LEU A 29 -9.98 -11.07 23.76
N LYS A 30 -10.94 -10.19 23.48
CA LYS A 30 -10.92 -8.79 23.93
C LYS A 30 -11.33 -8.68 25.40
N ASP A 31 -11.15 -7.50 25.97
CA ASP A 31 -11.57 -7.18 27.34
C ASP A 31 -13.07 -7.41 27.59
N ASN A 32 -13.90 -7.32 26.55
CA ASN A 32 -15.34 -7.61 26.64
C ASN A 32 -15.70 -9.10 26.49
N GLY A 33 -14.71 -10.00 26.49
CA GLY A 33 -14.90 -11.45 26.41
C GLY A 33 -15.20 -12.02 25.02
N TYR A 34 -15.40 -11.19 23.99
CA TYR A 34 -15.58 -11.66 22.61
C TYR A 34 -14.25 -11.93 21.90
N PRO A 35 -14.23 -12.79 20.87
CA PRO A 35 -13.03 -13.06 20.10
C PRO A 35 -12.43 -11.79 19.47
N ASP A 36 -11.12 -11.63 19.65
CA ASP A 36 -10.31 -10.66 18.95
C ASP A 36 -9.88 -11.24 17.59
N TYR A 37 -10.76 -11.06 16.59
CA TYR A 37 -10.52 -11.53 15.24
C TYR A 37 -9.31 -10.86 14.58
N VAL A 38 -9.05 -9.58 14.85
CA VAL A 38 -7.92 -8.83 14.28
C VAL A 38 -6.61 -9.36 14.84
N GLY A 39 -6.53 -9.53 16.16
CA GLY A 39 -5.39 -10.14 16.83
C GLY A 39 -5.15 -11.58 16.35
N ALA A 40 -6.20 -12.39 16.23
CA ALA A 40 -6.10 -13.75 15.71
C ALA A 40 -5.53 -13.81 14.29
N LEU A 41 -6.04 -12.98 13.37
CA LEU A 41 -5.58 -12.93 11.98
C LEU A 41 -4.13 -12.44 11.90
N ASN A 42 -3.76 -11.39 12.63
CA ASN A 42 -2.38 -10.93 12.68
C ASN A 42 -1.44 -12.01 13.24
N ALA A 43 -1.82 -12.70 14.32
CA ALA A 43 -1.01 -13.78 14.89
C ALA A 43 -0.86 -14.97 13.93
N GLN A 44 -1.86 -15.25 13.10
CA GLN A 44 -1.79 -16.29 12.08
C GLN A 44 -0.92 -15.88 10.88
N LEU A 45 -1.14 -14.68 10.34
CA LEU A 45 -0.50 -14.21 9.10
C LEU A 45 0.93 -13.71 9.32
N SER A 46 1.31 -13.32 10.54
CA SER A 46 2.67 -12.88 10.87
C SER A 46 3.65 -14.03 11.17
N LYS A 47 3.21 -15.29 11.13
CA LYS A 47 4.08 -16.44 11.47
C LYS A 47 5.27 -16.54 10.51
N GLY A 48 6.47 -16.51 11.07
CA GLY A 48 7.72 -16.59 10.30
C GLY A 48 8.03 -15.33 9.47
N ILE A 49 7.28 -14.24 9.68
CA ILE A 49 7.51 -12.96 9.01
C ILE A 49 8.59 -12.18 9.75
N THR A 50 9.51 -11.60 8.98
CA THR A 50 10.56 -10.67 9.43
C THR A 50 10.56 -9.44 8.53
N ALA A 51 11.18 -8.34 8.97
CA ALA A 51 11.28 -7.13 8.16
C ALA A 51 12.05 -7.38 6.84
N GLU A 52 13.00 -8.31 6.87
CA GLU A 52 13.87 -8.70 5.75
C GLU A 52 13.10 -9.53 4.72
N ASN A 53 12.27 -10.48 5.16
CA ASN A 53 11.57 -11.40 4.26
C ASN A 53 10.21 -10.89 3.78
N ASN A 54 9.63 -9.86 4.41
CA ASN A 54 8.31 -9.33 4.09
C ASN A 54 8.35 -8.27 2.99
N LEU A 55 7.71 -8.52 1.85
CA LEU A 55 7.65 -7.55 0.75
C LEU A 55 6.95 -6.23 1.12
N VAL A 56 6.04 -6.23 2.09
CA VAL A 56 5.32 -5.03 2.52
C VAL A 56 6.27 -3.95 3.07
N VAL A 57 7.36 -4.34 3.73
CA VAL A 57 8.38 -3.38 4.20
C VAL A 57 9.06 -2.68 3.01
N ALA A 58 9.34 -3.39 1.93
CA ALA A 58 9.90 -2.77 0.73
C ALA A 58 8.90 -1.84 0.03
N ILE A 59 7.61 -2.22 -0.01
CA ILE A 59 6.54 -1.35 -0.54
C ILE A 59 6.58 0.00 0.18
N TRP A 60 6.54 0.00 1.52
CA TRP A 60 6.55 1.23 2.31
C TRP A 60 7.85 2.03 2.17
N ASN A 61 9.01 1.37 2.12
CA ASN A 61 10.27 2.06 1.86
C ASN A 61 10.34 2.70 0.47
N THR A 62 9.58 2.19 -0.49
CA THR A 62 9.51 2.75 -1.85
C THR A 62 8.52 3.91 -1.95
N ILE A 63 7.35 3.83 -1.30
CA ILE A 63 6.26 4.80 -1.52
C ILE A 63 6.07 5.80 -0.36
N GLY A 64 6.63 5.54 0.82
CA GLY A 64 6.43 6.36 2.01
C GLY A 64 5.03 6.19 2.62
N THR A 65 4.71 6.95 3.67
CA THR A 65 3.47 6.78 4.44
C THR A 65 2.45 7.90 4.24
N THR A 66 2.61 8.74 3.21
CA THR A 66 1.79 9.95 3.01
C THR A 66 0.30 9.65 2.89
N GLY A 67 -0.08 8.51 2.30
CA GLY A 67 -1.47 8.09 2.18
C GLY A 67 -2.05 7.32 3.37
N MET A 68 -1.34 7.25 4.51
CA MET A 68 -1.77 6.53 5.71
C MET A 68 -2.20 7.50 6.81
N SER A 69 -3.31 7.19 7.50
CA SER A 69 -3.73 7.91 8.72
C SER A 69 -2.57 7.93 9.73
N GLN A 70 -2.26 9.09 10.32
CA GLN A 70 -1.16 9.21 11.28
C GLN A 70 -1.35 8.31 12.51
N ASN A 71 -2.61 8.05 12.89
CA ASN A 71 -2.97 7.15 13.99
C ASN A 71 -2.64 5.68 13.68
N LEU A 72 -2.59 5.32 12.39
CA LEU A 72 -2.28 3.96 11.95
C LEU A 72 -0.78 3.71 11.79
N VAL A 73 0.04 4.73 11.54
CA VAL A 73 1.47 4.57 11.23
C VAL A 73 2.19 3.77 12.31
N ASN A 74 2.22 4.25 13.55
CA ASN A 74 3.01 3.58 14.59
C ASN A 74 2.51 2.15 14.90
N PRO A 75 1.20 1.91 15.10
CA PRO A 75 0.71 0.54 15.32
C PRO A 75 1.00 -0.40 14.15
N TYR A 76 0.86 0.06 12.91
CA TYR A 76 1.10 -0.73 11.72
C TYR A 76 2.58 -1.16 11.59
N PHE A 77 3.50 -0.21 11.78
CA PHE A 77 4.93 -0.49 11.71
C PHE A 77 5.43 -1.33 12.90
N LYS A 78 4.77 -1.26 14.07
CA LYS A 78 5.00 -2.18 15.19
C LYS A 78 4.72 -3.64 14.79
N HIS A 79 3.61 -3.91 14.08
CA HIS A 79 3.33 -5.25 13.56
C HIS A 79 4.36 -5.73 12.53
N LEU A 80 4.92 -4.81 11.73
CA LEU A 80 6.00 -5.11 10.79
C LEU A 80 7.38 -5.25 11.45
N GLN A 81 7.50 -4.99 12.75
CA GLN A 81 8.76 -5.02 13.50
C GLN A 81 9.84 -4.11 12.89
N THR A 82 9.45 -2.96 12.37
CA THR A 82 10.37 -1.97 11.77
C THR A 82 9.91 -0.56 12.08
N SER A 83 10.81 0.42 11.94
CA SER A 83 10.41 1.83 11.97
C SER A 83 9.73 2.26 10.68
N PRO A 84 8.83 3.26 10.73
CA PRO A 84 8.27 3.88 9.53
C PRO A 84 9.37 4.50 8.64
N PRO A 85 9.18 4.54 7.31
CA PRO A 85 10.03 5.30 6.41
C PRO A 85 10.18 6.78 6.82
N LYS A 86 11.36 7.37 6.57
CA LYS A 86 11.68 8.76 6.95
C LYS A 86 10.79 9.77 6.21
N LYS A 87 10.09 10.66 6.91
CA LYS A 87 9.12 11.60 6.29
C LYS A 87 9.64 12.41 5.09
N ASN A 88 10.93 12.80 5.07
CA ASN A 88 11.50 13.67 4.04
C ASN A 88 12.41 12.92 3.03
N ALA A 89 12.24 11.61 2.87
CA ALA A 89 12.95 10.87 1.84
C ALA A 89 12.28 11.05 0.46
N GLN A 90 13.04 10.75 -0.60
CA GLN A 90 12.48 10.65 -1.94
C GLN A 90 11.67 9.35 -2.07
N TYR A 91 10.39 9.48 -2.39
CA TYR A 91 9.46 8.37 -2.57
C TYR A 91 8.97 8.24 -4.01
N TYR A 92 8.46 7.05 -4.32
CA TYR A 92 7.88 6.76 -5.62
C TYR A 92 6.64 7.61 -5.81
N GLN A 93 6.60 8.28 -6.95
CA GLN A 93 5.48 9.09 -7.38
C GLN A 93 4.86 8.44 -8.60
N SER A 94 3.56 8.16 -8.55
CA SER A 94 2.87 7.63 -9.73
C SER A 94 2.94 8.64 -10.88
N TYR A 95 2.87 8.17 -12.13
CA TYR A 95 2.90 9.06 -13.31
C TYR A 95 1.80 10.14 -13.23
N TYR A 96 0.60 9.75 -12.80
CA TYR A 96 -0.52 10.66 -12.61
C TYR A 96 -0.24 11.72 -11.54
N GLN A 97 0.29 11.31 -10.38
CA GLN A 97 0.63 12.25 -9.30
C GLN A 97 1.72 13.23 -9.73
N TRP A 98 2.81 12.73 -10.33
CA TRP A 98 3.90 13.56 -10.84
C TRP A 98 3.37 14.58 -11.84
N PHE A 99 2.50 14.14 -12.73
CA PHE A 99 1.90 15.01 -13.72
C PHE A 99 1.04 16.12 -13.10
N GLN A 100 0.13 15.77 -12.19
CA GLN A 100 -0.73 16.74 -11.49
C GLN A 100 0.12 17.80 -10.75
N GLU A 101 1.15 17.36 -10.05
CA GLU A 101 1.99 18.23 -9.22
C GLU A 101 3.04 19.03 -10.02
N THR A 102 3.35 18.60 -11.25
CA THR A 102 4.44 19.22 -12.05
C THR A 102 3.92 20.01 -13.23
N LEU A 103 2.86 19.57 -13.90
CA LEU A 103 2.40 20.10 -15.19
C LEU A 103 0.99 20.69 -15.14
N LEU A 104 0.15 20.32 -14.17
CA LEU A 104 -1.16 20.95 -13.94
C LEU A 104 -1.18 21.86 -12.70
N THR A 105 -0.06 22.52 -12.42
CA THR A 105 -0.01 23.53 -11.37
C THR A 105 -0.81 24.76 -11.80
N GLU A 106 -1.40 25.47 -10.82
CA GLU A 106 -2.16 26.69 -11.07
C GLU A 106 -1.38 27.70 -11.92
N GLU A 107 -0.09 27.88 -11.62
CA GLU A 107 0.84 28.69 -12.41
C GLU A 107 0.84 28.31 -13.90
N LYS A 108 1.00 27.02 -14.20
CA LYS A 108 1.14 26.51 -15.58
C LYS A 108 -0.18 26.42 -16.34
N THR A 109 -1.31 26.38 -15.63
CA THR A 109 -2.63 26.28 -16.25
C THR A 109 -3.44 27.56 -16.17
N SER A 110 -2.89 28.63 -15.57
CA SER A 110 -3.57 29.91 -15.33
C SER A 110 -4.13 30.55 -16.60
N GLU A 111 -3.46 30.35 -17.74
CA GLU A 111 -3.86 30.88 -19.06
C GLU A 111 -4.70 29.88 -19.88
N LEU A 112 -4.91 28.66 -19.38
CA LEU A 112 -5.62 27.61 -20.09
C LEU A 112 -7.11 27.60 -19.75
N THR A 113 -7.93 27.36 -20.77
CA THR A 113 -9.34 27.07 -20.58
C THR A 113 -9.56 25.69 -19.95
N PRO A 114 -10.69 25.43 -19.28
CA PRO A 114 -11.02 24.10 -18.76
C PRO A 114 -10.94 23.00 -19.83
N ARG A 115 -11.33 23.31 -21.08
CA ARG A 115 -11.27 22.37 -22.20
C ARG A 115 -9.83 22.02 -22.60
N GLU A 116 -8.92 22.98 -22.55
CA GLU A 116 -7.50 22.74 -22.83
C GLU A 116 -6.84 21.91 -21.72
N ILE A 117 -7.18 22.17 -20.46
CA ILE A 117 -6.75 21.36 -19.32
C ILE A 117 -7.22 19.90 -19.48
N ASP A 118 -8.49 19.70 -19.88
CA ASP A 118 -9.01 18.36 -20.14
C ASP A 118 -8.33 17.69 -21.34
N GLY A 119 -8.05 18.44 -22.41
CA GLY A 119 -7.28 17.95 -23.55
C GLY A 119 -5.86 17.50 -23.15
N LEU A 120 -5.21 18.23 -22.26
CA LEU A 120 -3.92 17.85 -21.69
C LEU A 120 -4.05 16.53 -20.91
N ARG A 121 -5.03 16.42 -19.98
CA ARG A 121 -5.28 15.19 -19.21
C ARG A 121 -5.45 13.97 -20.13
N GLN A 122 -6.30 14.08 -21.15
CA GLN A 122 -6.55 13.01 -22.10
C GLN A 122 -5.29 12.61 -22.88
N SER A 123 -4.49 13.58 -23.33
CA SER A 123 -3.22 13.32 -24.02
C SER A 123 -2.26 12.48 -23.17
N LEU A 124 -2.30 12.66 -21.85
CA LEU A 124 -1.36 12.01 -20.93
C LEU A 124 -1.82 10.67 -20.45
N GLU A 125 -3.13 10.52 -20.25
CA GLU A 125 -3.74 9.20 -20.06
C GLU A 125 -3.41 8.31 -21.26
N LYS A 126 -3.51 8.87 -22.47
CA LYS A 126 -3.09 8.18 -23.69
C LYS A 126 -1.59 7.87 -23.72
N GLU A 127 -0.72 8.83 -23.40
CA GLU A 127 0.73 8.59 -23.34
C GLU A 127 1.09 7.47 -22.34
N HIS A 128 0.47 7.49 -21.16
CA HIS A 128 0.64 6.48 -20.14
C HIS A 128 0.13 5.10 -20.60
N GLU A 129 -1.05 5.05 -21.23
CA GLU A 129 -1.60 3.83 -21.81
C GLU A 129 -0.68 3.25 -22.89
N ASP A 130 -0.23 4.09 -23.84
CA ASP A 130 0.67 3.67 -24.91
C ASP A 130 1.99 3.11 -24.32
N CYS A 131 2.58 3.78 -23.32
CA CYS A 131 3.81 3.29 -22.67
C CYS A 131 3.59 2.02 -21.83
N MET A 132 2.36 1.78 -21.33
CA MET A 132 2.01 0.54 -20.63
C MET A 132 1.83 -0.62 -21.60
N GLN A 133 1.30 -0.39 -22.80
CA GLN A 133 0.96 -1.48 -23.74
C GLN A 133 2.14 -1.94 -24.60
N GLN A 134 3.15 -1.09 -24.82
CA GLN A 134 4.24 -1.39 -25.76
C GLN A 134 5.60 -0.85 -25.29
N PRO A 135 6.71 -1.41 -25.79
CA PRO A 135 8.04 -0.85 -25.57
C PRO A 135 8.14 0.60 -26.04
N TRP A 136 8.87 1.42 -25.28
CA TRP A 136 8.95 2.87 -25.52
C TRP A 136 10.33 3.46 -25.24
N THR A 137 10.71 4.52 -25.97
CA THR A 137 11.99 5.23 -25.80
C THR A 137 11.78 6.68 -25.39
N ALA A 138 12.80 7.29 -24.78
CA ALA A 138 12.77 8.70 -24.39
C ALA A 138 12.57 9.65 -25.58
N LYS A 139 13.05 9.27 -26.78
CA LYS A 139 12.83 10.04 -28.01
C LYS A 139 11.35 10.11 -28.39
N LYS A 140 10.60 9.02 -28.19
CA LYS A 140 9.17 8.96 -28.53
C LYS A 140 8.28 9.56 -27.42
N PHE A 141 8.65 9.36 -26.16
CA PHE A 141 7.87 9.83 -25.00
C PHE A 141 8.77 10.55 -23.99
N PRO A 142 9.09 11.83 -24.25
CA PRO A 142 10.03 12.59 -23.42
C PRO A 142 9.49 12.89 -22.01
N ARG A 143 8.17 13.11 -21.84
CA ARG A 143 7.57 13.35 -20.52
C ARG A 143 7.60 12.08 -19.66
N MET A 144 7.25 10.93 -20.23
CA MET A 144 7.44 9.64 -19.56
C MET A 144 8.91 9.39 -19.16
N ALA A 145 9.88 9.79 -19.99
CA ALA A 145 11.30 9.66 -19.65
C ALA A 145 11.71 10.57 -18.49
N GLN A 146 11.18 11.80 -18.39
CA GLN A 146 11.40 12.69 -17.24
C GLN A 146 10.87 12.06 -15.95
N TRP A 147 9.62 11.57 -15.97
CA TRP A 147 9.04 10.86 -14.83
C TRP A 147 9.88 9.63 -14.44
N LEU A 148 10.30 8.84 -15.43
CA LEU A 148 11.11 7.65 -15.17
C LEU A 148 12.45 8.03 -14.55
N GLY A 149 13.11 9.12 -14.99
CA GLY A 149 14.36 9.60 -14.40
C GLY A 149 14.27 9.86 -12.89
N ILE A 150 13.12 10.31 -12.40
CA ILE A 150 12.87 10.55 -10.97
C ILE A 150 12.67 9.22 -10.21
N ASN A 151 11.96 8.26 -10.83
CA ASN A 151 11.48 7.05 -10.16
C ASN A 151 12.34 5.80 -10.41
N GLN A 152 13.23 5.83 -11.39
CA GLN A 152 13.93 4.63 -11.90
C GLN A 152 14.71 3.91 -10.80
N ARG A 153 15.46 4.65 -9.98
CA ARG A 153 16.23 4.06 -8.87
C ARG A 153 15.31 3.33 -7.88
N LEU A 154 14.18 3.93 -7.54
CA LEU A 154 13.20 3.36 -6.61
C LEU A 154 12.55 2.10 -7.19
N LEU A 155 12.19 2.12 -8.47
CA LEU A 155 11.60 0.99 -9.18
C LEU A 155 12.58 -0.18 -9.34
N VAL A 156 13.84 0.09 -9.68
CA VAL A 156 14.90 -0.94 -9.76
C VAL A 156 15.16 -1.58 -8.39
N ASN A 157 15.27 -0.76 -7.35
CA ASN A 157 15.46 -1.26 -5.98
C ASN A 157 14.25 -2.11 -5.53
N PHE A 158 13.04 -1.65 -5.85
CA PHE A 158 11.83 -2.40 -5.54
C PHE A 158 11.75 -3.72 -6.33
N ALA A 159 12.13 -3.74 -7.61
CA ALA A 159 12.19 -4.96 -8.41
C ALA A 159 13.12 -6.00 -7.78
N SER A 160 14.31 -5.56 -7.31
CA SER A 160 15.25 -6.42 -6.58
C SER A 160 14.64 -6.96 -5.27
N ALA A 161 13.96 -6.11 -4.50
CA ALA A 161 13.27 -6.53 -3.27
C ALA A 161 12.14 -7.54 -3.56
N ALA A 162 11.32 -7.31 -4.59
CA ALA A 162 10.26 -8.22 -5.00
C ALA A 162 10.81 -9.58 -5.47
N ASN A 163 11.99 -9.59 -6.08
CA ASN A 163 12.67 -10.81 -6.53
C ASN A 163 13.32 -11.61 -5.40
N SER A 164 13.74 -10.96 -4.31
CA SER A 164 14.44 -11.59 -3.19
C SER A 164 13.52 -11.99 -2.04
N ARG A 165 12.50 -11.19 -1.72
CA ARG A 165 11.60 -11.42 -0.58
C ARG A 165 10.63 -12.55 -0.84
N SER A 166 10.37 -13.37 0.17
CA SER A 166 9.61 -14.61 0.07
C SER A 166 8.23 -14.56 0.71
N GLN A 167 7.95 -13.52 1.51
CA GLN A 167 6.71 -13.40 2.27
C GLN A 167 5.98 -12.09 2.00
N PHE A 168 4.69 -12.08 2.31
CA PHE A 168 3.84 -10.90 2.26
C PHE A 168 2.89 -10.93 3.45
N TYR A 169 3.06 -9.98 4.35
CA TYR A 169 2.16 -9.77 5.48
C TYR A 169 1.84 -8.28 5.58
N ASN A 170 0.56 -7.97 5.40
CA ASN A 170 -0.01 -6.64 5.50
C ASN A 170 -0.85 -6.55 6.79
N PRO A 171 -0.33 -5.93 7.87
CA PRO A 171 -1.01 -5.89 9.16
C PRO A 171 -2.43 -5.33 9.09
N TYR A 172 -3.33 -5.95 9.84
CA TYR A 172 -4.64 -5.40 10.14
C TYR A 172 -4.54 -4.53 11.39
N VAL A 173 -4.93 -3.25 11.29
CA VAL A 173 -4.88 -2.31 12.40
C VAL A 173 -6.22 -1.59 12.49
N VAL A 174 -6.80 -1.59 13.68
CA VAL A 174 -8.03 -0.86 14.00
C VAL A 174 -7.65 0.48 14.61
N GLU A 175 -8.22 1.58 14.10
CA GLU A 175 -8.03 2.90 14.71
C GLU A 175 -8.67 2.94 16.10
N SER A 176 -8.04 3.66 17.03
CA SER A 176 -8.44 3.69 18.45
C SER A 176 -9.89 4.10 18.66
N GLU A 177 -10.45 4.93 17.77
CA GLU A 177 -11.84 5.38 17.81
C GLU A 177 -12.87 4.27 17.51
N TYR A 178 -12.44 3.18 16.88
CA TYR A 178 -13.28 2.04 16.51
C TYR A 178 -13.07 0.80 17.39
N GLN A 179 -12.04 0.78 18.25
CA GLN A 179 -11.69 -0.38 19.09
C GLN A 179 -12.81 -0.83 20.03
N ASN A 180 -13.69 0.10 20.43
CA ASN A 180 -14.79 -0.16 21.36
C ASN A 180 -16.17 -0.03 20.73
N GLN A 181 -16.26 0.05 19.39
CA GLN A 181 -17.54 0.16 18.71
C GLN A 181 -18.15 -1.21 18.39
N PRO A 182 -19.49 -1.34 18.38
CA PRO A 182 -20.19 -2.60 18.11
C PRO A 182 -20.13 -3.05 16.64
N VAL A 183 -19.40 -2.32 15.77
CA VAL A 183 -19.28 -2.62 14.35
C VAL A 183 -18.26 -3.74 14.14
N PRO A 184 -18.48 -4.71 13.23
CA PRO A 184 -17.49 -5.76 13.00
C PRO A 184 -16.21 -5.15 12.42
N GLU A 185 -15.19 -4.97 13.26
CA GLU A 185 -13.91 -4.30 12.95
C GLU A 185 -13.34 -4.72 11.59
N LEU A 186 -13.42 -6.01 11.26
CA LEU A 186 -12.90 -6.56 10.01
C LEU A 186 -13.48 -5.92 8.75
N ILE A 187 -14.78 -5.59 8.71
CA ILE A 187 -15.41 -5.03 7.51
C ILE A 187 -14.96 -3.58 7.25
N GLY A 188 -14.54 -2.88 8.31
CA GLY A 188 -14.06 -1.51 8.25
C GLY A 188 -12.55 -1.37 8.10
N LEU A 189 -11.79 -2.48 8.07
CA LEU A 189 -10.33 -2.43 8.00
C LEU A 189 -9.85 -1.84 6.67
N LEU A 190 -9.05 -0.78 6.78
CA LEU A 190 -8.32 -0.24 5.64
C LEU A 190 -7.14 -1.16 5.29
N LEU A 191 -6.90 -1.33 3.99
CA LEU A 191 -5.77 -2.11 3.45
C LEU A 191 -4.79 -1.17 2.73
N PRO A 192 -4.04 -0.35 3.47
CA PRO A 192 -3.29 0.77 2.88
C PRO A 192 -2.22 0.30 1.89
N ALA A 193 -1.59 -0.86 2.11
CA ALA A 193 -0.61 -1.40 1.18
C ALA A 193 -1.24 -1.96 -0.11
N ALA A 194 -2.52 -2.40 -0.08
CA ALA A 194 -3.14 -3.13 -1.19
C ALA A 194 -3.42 -2.25 -2.42
N GLN A 195 -3.74 -0.96 -2.23
CA GLN A 195 -3.86 -0.04 -3.36
C GLN A 195 -2.48 0.30 -3.96
N GLN A 196 -1.46 0.36 -3.11
CA GLN A 196 -0.11 0.80 -3.46
C GLN A 196 0.64 -0.24 -4.29
N THR A 197 0.38 -1.54 -4.07
CA THR A 197 0.91 -2.63 -4.91
C THR A 197 0.57 -2.43 -6.38
N ARG A 198 -0.66 -1.96 -6.70
CA ARG A 198 -1.08 -1.70 -8.08
C ARG A 198 -0.30 -0.54 -8.70
N GLY A 199 -0.04 0.51 -7.93
CA GLY A 199 0.78 1.66 -8.36
C GLY A 199 2.21 1.24 -8.72
N LEU A 200 2.84 0.41 -7.87
CA LEU A 200 4.18 -0.12 -8.12
C LEU A 200 4.23 -1.08 -9.29
N ALA A 201 3.24 -1.97 -9.43
CA ALA A 201 3.16 -2.88 -10.57
C ALA A 201 3.08 -2.14 -11.91
N ARG A 202 2.31 -1.03 -11.97
CA ARG A 202 2.25 -0.16 -13.15
C ARG A 202 3.60 0.52 -13.42
N GLY A 203 4.26 1.05 -12.38
CA GLY A 203 5.58 1.65 -12.52
C GLY A 203 6.65 0.67 -13.02
N LEU A 204 6.66 -0.56 -12.49
CA LEU A 204 7.53 -1.64 -12.96
C LEU A 204 7.25 -1.99 -14.42
N ARG A 205 5.98 -2.02 -14.85
CA ARG A 205 5.63 -2.29 -16.25
C ARG A 205 6.14 -1.20 -17.19
N LEU A 206 6.01 0.07 -16.81
CA LEU A 206 6.57 1.19 -17.56
C LEU A 206 8.11 1.06 -17.68
N LEU A 207 8.79 0.72 -16.58
CA LEU A 207 10.23 0.48 -16.57
C LEU A 207 10.63 -0.70 -17.47
N ALA A 208 9.90 -1.82 -17.41
CA ALA A 208 10.18 -3.00 -18.22
C ALA A 208 10.04 -2.69 -19.72
N ASN A 209 8.97 -2.01 -20.13
CA ASN A 209 8.76 -1.61 -21.53
C ASN A 209 9.85 -0.65 -22.02
N ASN A 210 10.34 0.24 -21.16
CA ASN A 210 11.49 1.09 -21.48
C ASN A 210 12.78 0.28 -21.70
N GLN A 211 13.04 -0.67 -20.79
CA GLN A 211 14.21 -1.54 -20.87
C GLN A 211 14.18 -2.40 -22.14
N ILE A 212 13.01 -2.93 -22.54
CA ILE A 212 12.83 -3.67 -23.80
C ILE A 212 13.21 -2.80 -24.99
N ALA A 213 12.66 -1.59 -25.09
CA ALA A 213 12.96 -0.69 -26.21
C ALA A 213 14.42 -0.22 -26.24
N GLY A 214 15.07 -0.13 -25.08
CA GLY A 214 16.49 0.17 -24.95
C GLY A 214 17.43 -1.02 -25.15
N GLY A 215 16.91 -2.22 -25.48
CA GLY A 215 17.71 -3.43 -25.67
C GLY A 215 18.24 -4.07 -24.38
N ASN A 216 17.82 -3.60 -23.20
CA ASN A 216 18.26 -4.11 -21.90
C ASN A 216 17.40 -5.31 -21.46
N LEU A 217 17.40 -6.38 -22.25
CA LEU A 217 16.46 -7.49 -22.09
C LEU A 217 16.60 -8.23 -20.75
N ASP A 218 17.81 -8.42 -20.23
CA ASP A 218 18.00 -9.07 -18.93
C ASP A 218 17.31 -8.30 -17.79
N LYS A 219 17.47 -6.96 -17.78
CA LYS A 219 16.81 -6.08 -16.82
C LYS A 219 15.29 -6.10 -17.00
N ALA A 220 14.81 -6.16 -18.24
CA ALA A 220 13.38 -6.27 -18.53
C ALA A 220 12.78 -7.58 -18.01
N ILE A 221 13.51 -8.69 -18.13
CA ILE A 221 13.12 -9.99 -17.58
C ILE A 221 13.07 -9.92 -16.05
N GLU A 222 14.09 -9.38 -15.39
CA GLU A 222 14.12 -9.22 -13.94
C GLU A 222 12.96 -8.35 -13.41
N THR A 223 12.70 -7.24 -14.09
CA THR A 223 11.60 -6.32 -13.76
C THR A 223 10.24 -6.99 -13.97
N SER A 224 10.08 -7.75 -15.05
CA SER A 224 8.84 -8.50 -15.32
C SER A 224 8.60 -9.61 -14.29
N LYS A 225 9.66 -10.33 -13.89
CA LYS A 225 9.61 -11.32 -12.80
C LYS A 225 9.17 -10.68 -11.48
N ALA A 226 9.65 -9.48 -11.18
CA ALA A 226 9.24 -8.74 -9.99
C ALA A 226 7.73 -8.46 -9.97
N ILE A 227 7.13 -8.09 -11.11
CA ILE A 227 5.66 -7.89 -11.22
C ILE A 227 4.92 -9.19 -10.91
N HIS A 228 5.33 -10.30 -11.51
CA HIS A 228 4.70 -11.60 -11.26
C HIS A 228 4.85 -12.04 -9.80
N ARG A 229 6.02 -11.85 -9.20
CA ARG A 229 6.27 -12.17 -7.80
C ARG A 229 5.46 -11.30 -6.86
N LEU A 230 5.34 -10.01 -7.13
CA LEU A 230 4.49 -9.10 -6.37
C LEU A 230 3.04 -9.62 -6.35
N GLY A 231 2.45 -9.90 -7.52
CA GLY A 231 1.08 -10.41 -7.61
C GLY A 231 0.90 -11.76 -6.90
N ARG A 232 1.84 -12.71 -7.09
CA ARG A 232 1.79 -14.01 -6.41
C ARG A 232 1.86 -13.87 -4.90
N LEU A 233 2.76 -13.04 -4.38
CA LEU A 233 2.95 -12.86 -2.94
C LEU A 233 1.76 -12.14 -2.32
N SER A 234 1.25 -11.08 -2.95
CA SER A 234 0.08 -10.33 -2.43
C SER A 234 -1.22 -11.12 -2.47
N SER A 235 -1.31 -12.20 -3.27
CA SER A 235 -2.49 -13.08 -3.29
C SER A 235 -2.56 -14.07 -2.13
N ARG A 236 -1.48 -14.22 -1.36
CA ARG A 236 -1.35 -15.21 -0.28
C ARG A 236 -1.47 -14.63 1.13
N GLY A 237 -1.45 -13.31 1.26
CA GLY A 237 -1.47 -12.61 2.54
C GLY A 237 -2.46 -11.46 2.57
#